data_AF-A0A3N7H7T6-F1
#
_entry.id   AF-A0A3N7H7T6-F1
#
_cell.length_a   1.000
_cell.length_b   1.000
_cell.length_c   1.000
_cell.angle_alpha   90.00
_cell.angle_beta   90.00
_cell.angle_gamma   90.00
#
_symmetry.space_group_name_H-M   'P 1'
#
loop_
_entity.id
_entity.type
_entity.pdbx_description
1 polymer ?
#
loop_
_entity_poly.entity_id
_entity_poly.type
_entity_poly.pdbx_seq_one_letter_code
_entity_poly.pdbx_strand_id
1 'polypeptide(L)'
;MLDMKISELDVIEFLTERREKLAAELRSIDTTIAGLKSETDMTVGPGFDADKSKRLQSRTDSGKAEREMNRQLKINVPSEYNVSDSVDKRILFVIKTLGKGNRDEILDEIKTKYEPNGNFERLEANVKVRLSFLLKQGAIKGEKKGRFYQYSLN
;
A
#
# COMPACT_ATOMS: atom_id res chain seq x y z
N MET A 1 14.48 44.79 9.69
CA MET A 1 13.96 43.47 10.11
C MET A 1 12.55 43.71 10.64
N LEU A 2 11.52 43.17 9.96
CA LEU A 2 10.14 43.29 10.41
C LEU A 2 9.88 42.15 11.40
N ASP A 3 9.78 42.47 12.69
CA ASP A 3 9.24 41.57 13.69
C ASP A 3 7.75 41.37 13.39
N MET A 4 7.41 40.25 12.74
CA MET A 4 6.03 39.79 12.60
C MET A 4 5.52 39.41 13.99
N LYS A 5 4.85 40.36 14.66
CA LYS A 5 4.05 40.07 15.85
C LYS A 5 2.81 39.32 15.39
N ILE A 6 2.88 37.99 15.42
CA ILE A 6 1.72 37.12 15.26
C ILE A 6 0.69 37.55 16.30
N SER A 7 -0.50 37.96 15.85
CA SER A 7 -1.55 38.39 16.77
C SER A 7 -2.19 37.18 17.42
N GLU A 8 -2.69 37.32 18.65
CA GLU A 8 -3.47 36.26 19.30
C GLU A 8 -4.68 35.85 18.46
N LEU A 9 -5.23 36.78 17.67
CA LEU A 9 -6.31 36.56 16.73
C LEU A 9 -5.90 35.61 15.59
N ASP A 10 -4.68 35.76 15.07
CA ASP A 10 -4.14 34.92 13.99
C ASP A 10 -3.90 33.49 14.49
N VAL A 11 -3.48 33.35 15.76
CA VAL A 11 -3.33 32.04 16.41
C VAL A 11 -4.69 31.39 16.61
N ILE A 12 -5.70 32.13 17.05
CA ILE A 12 -7.06 31.62 17.24
C ILE A 12 -7.66 31.18 15.90
N GLU A 13 -7.49 31.97 14.84
CA GLU A 13 -7.96 31.65 13.50
C GLU A 13 -7.30 30.37 12.98
N PHE A 14 -5.97 30.29 13.06
CA PHE A 14 -5.22 29.10 12.66
C PHE A 14 -5.65 27.83 13.42
N LEU A 15 -5.82 27.93 14.75
CA LEU A 15 -6.26 26.80 15.57
C LEU A 15 -7.70 26.39 15.26
N THR A 16 -8.56 27.35 14.92
CA THR A 16 -9.96 27.09 14.54
C THR A 16 -10.02 26.38 13.19
N GLU A 17 -9.30 26.86 12.19
CA GLU A 17 -9.20 26.18 10.89
C GLU A 17 -8.60 24.78 11.03
N ARG A 18 -7.57 24.63 11.88
CA ARG A 18 -6.94 23.33 12.12
C ARG A 18 -7.92 22.36 12.77
N ARG A 19 -8.73 22.83 13.72
CA ARG A 19 -9.80 22.04 14.36
C ARG A 19 -10.84 21.59 13.33
N GLU A 20 -11.25 22.46 12.43
CA GLU A 20 -12.24 22.14 11.40
C GLU A 20 -11.74 21.09 10.40
N LYS A 21 -10.49 21.21 9.95
CA LYS A 21 -9.84 20.20 9.09
C LYS A 21 -9.80 18.82 9.77
N LEU A 22 -9.38 18.77 11.03
CA LEU A 22 -9.35 17.52 11.79
C LEU A 22 -10.76 16.93 11.99
N ALA A 23 -11.78 17.76 12.23
CA ALA A 23 -13.15 17.29 12.34
C ALA A 23 -13.69 16.72 11.01
N ALA A 24 -13.33 17.30 9.88
CA ALA A 24 -13.69 16.78 8.56
C ALA A 24 -13.00 15.43 8.27
N GLU A 25 -11.73 15.30 8.63
CA GLU A 25 -10.98 14.04 8.53
C GLU A 25 -11.62 12.93 9.38
N LEU A 26 -12.00 13.24 10.63
CA LEU A 26 -12.70 12.28 11.50
C LEU A 26 -14.02 11.81 10.90
N ARG A 27 -14.82 12.73 10.32
CA ARG A 27 -16.08 12.35 9.65
C ARG A 27 -15.85 11.38 8.50
N SER A 28 -14.80 11.59 7.70
CA SER A 28 -14.44 10.69 6.60
C SER A 28 -14.04 9.29 7.08
N ILE A 29 -13.31 9.23 8.20
CA ILE A 29 -12.95 7.97 8.86
C ILE A 29 -14.23 7.27 9.35
N ASP A 30 -15.16 7.99 9.98
CA ASP A 30 -16.42 7.42 10.49
C ASP A 30 -17.31 6.87 9.36
N THR A 31 -17.44 7.58 8.23
CA THR A 31 -18.17 7.05 7.07
C THR A 31 -17.51 5.79 6.50
N THR A 32 -16.18 5.75 6.47
CA THR A 32 -15.45 4.57 6.01
C THR A 32 -15.66 3.38 6.96
N ILE A 33 -15.62 3.61 8.27
CA ILE A 33 -15.90 2.60 9.29
C ILE A 33 -17.35 2.10 9.17
N ALA A 34 -18.31 3.00 8.96
CA ALA A 34 -19.72 2.62 8.78
C ALA A 34 -19.92 1.75 7.54
N GLY A 35 -19.27 2.09 6.42
CA GLY A 35 -19.28 1.28 5.20
C GLY A 35 -18.73 -0.13 5.45
N LEU A 36 -17.54 -0.24 6.06
CA LEU A 36 -16.92 -1.52 6.38
C LEU A 36 -17.75 -2.37 7.36
N LYS A 37 -18.41 -1.75 8.34
CA LYS A 37 -19.32 -2.46 9.26
C LYS A 37 -20.59 -2.94 8.57
N SER A 38 -21.10 -2.19 7.59
CA SER A 38 -22.29 -2.59 6.82
C SER A 38 -22.02 -3.74 5.85
N GLU A 39 -20.79 -3.88 5.34
CA GLU A 39 -20.39 -5.00 4.47
C GLU A 39 -20.25 -6.33 5.24
N THR A 40 -20.06 -6.30 6.56
CA THR A 40 -19.97 -7.51 7.40
C THR A 40 -21.31 -8.11 7.82
N ASP A 41 -22.45 -7.54 7.42
CA ASP A 41 -23.79 -8.02 7.87
C ASP A 41 -24.66 -8.62 6.74
N MET A 42 -24.05 -9.03 5.62
CA MET A 42 -24.72 -9.83 4.59
C MET A 42 -24.00 -11.17 4.39
N THR A 43 -24.36 -12.18 5.20
CA THR A 43 -24.54 -13.58 4.79
C THR A 43 -24.70 -14.49 6.01
N VAL A 44 -25.91 -14.66 6.55
CA VAL A 44 -26.39 -16.01 6.93
C VAL A 44 -27.92 -16.03 7.03
N GLY A 45 -28.56 -16.85 6.19
CA GLY A 45 -29.95 -17.28 6.35
C GLY A 45 -30.13 -18.66 5.71
N PRO A 46 -30.88 -19.58 6.33
CA PRO A 46 -30.40 -20.95 6.53
C PRO A 46 -31.15 -22.02 5.73
N GLY A 47 -30.50 -23.17 5.58
CA GLY A 47 -31.15 -24.47 5.42
C GLY A 47 -31.14 -25.03 4.01
N PHE A 48 -30.36 -26.10 3.79
CA PHE A 48 -30.88 -27.34 3.22
C PHE A 48 -29.98 -28.51 3.64
N ASP A 49 -30.62 -29.67 3.67
CA ASP A 49 -30.38 -30.82 4.51
C ASP A 49 -29.04 -31.56 4.41
N ALA A 50 -28.83 -32.31 5.50
CA ALA A 50 -27.95 -33.44 5.66
C ALA A 50 -27.87 -34.36 4.43
N ASP A 51 -26.65 -34.79 4.08
CA ASP A 51 -26.41 -36.23 4.00
C ASP A 51 -24.94 -36.59 4.27
N LYS A 52 -24.83 -37.75 4.90
CA LYS A 52 -23.68 -38.42 5.45
C LYS A 52 -22.65 -38.83 4.39
N SER A 53 -21.41 -38.89 4.86
CA SER A 53 -20.43 -39.92 4.53
C SER A 53 -20.00 -40.04 3.07
N LYS A 54 -18.77 -39.63 2.79
CA LYS A 54 -17.74 -40.57 2.29
C LYS A 54 -16.37 -39.89 2.11
N ARG A 55 -15.37 -40.65 2.57
CA ARG A 55 -14.02 -40.78 2.01
C ARG A 55 -12.98 -39.74 2.42
N LEU A 56 -12.09 -40.21 3.31
CA LEU A 56 -10.65 -40.02 3.16
C LEU A 56 -10.28 -40.08 1.67
N GLN A 57 -9.62 -39.04 1.18
CA GLN A 57 -8.51 -39.18 0.25
C GLN A 57 -7.71 -37.88 0.21
N SER A 58 -6.48 -38.00 0.69
CA SER A 58 -5.35 -37.15 0.35
C SER A 58 -5.34 -36.77 -1.13
N ARG A 59 -5.47 -35.48 -1.43
CA ARG A 59 -4.90 -34.90 -2.65
C ARG A 59 -4.38 -33.51 -2.32
N THR A 60 -3.06 -33.41 -2.37
CA THR A 60 -2.29 -32.21 -2.68
C THR A 60 -2.96 -31.46 -3.82
N ASP A 61 -3.75 -30.42 -3.52
CA ASP A 61 -4.31 -29.51 -4.52
C ASP A 61 -3.33 -28.34 -4.74
N SER A 62 -2.08 -28.70 -5.09
CA SER A 62 -1.03 -27.80 -5.56
C SER A 62 -1.17 -27.52 -7.07
N GLY A 63 -2.39 -27.55 -7.60
CA GLY A 63 -2.65 -27.55 -9.05
C GLY A 63 -3.52 -26.40 -9.58
N LYS A 64 -3.97 -25.46 -8.73
CA LYS A 64 -4.88 -24.38 -9.15
C LYS A 64 -4.30 -22.96 -9.07
N ALA A 65 -3.10 -22.77 -8.55
CA ALA A 65 -2.48 -21.44 -8.43
C ALA A 65 -1.64 -21.02 -9.66
N GLU A 66 -1.42 -21.91 -10.63
CA GLU A 66 -0.46 -21.68 -11.74
C GLU A 66 -1.09 -21.15 -13.04
N ARG A 67 -2.42 -21.03 -13.13
CA ARG A 67 -3.11 -20.69 -14.40
C ARG A 67 -3.54 -19.23 -14.58
N GLU A 68 -3.21 -18.32 -13.67
CA GLU A 68 -3.46 -16.88 -13.82
C GLU A 68 -2.18 -16.03 -13.92
N MET A 69 -1.04 -16.66 -14.21
CA MET A 69 0.29 -16.05 -14.08
C MET A 69 0.78 -15.27 -15.32
N ASN A 70 -0.12 -14.67 -16.10
CA ASN A 70 0.29 -13.85 -17.25
C ASN A 70 -0.68 -12.72 -17.63
N ARG A 71 -1.52 -12.25 -16.70
CA ARG A 71 -2.07 -10.91 -16.84
C ARG A 71 -1.01 -9.95 -16.37
N GLN A 72 -0.20 -9.43 -17.31
CA GLN A 72 0.53 -8.19 -17.08
C GLN A 72 -0.50 -7.11 -16.74
N LEU A 73 -0.79 -6.95 -15.45
CA LEU A 73 -1.56 -5.82 -14.99
C LEU A 73 -0.74 -4.59 -15.39
N LYS A 74 -1.27 -3.76 -16.28
CA LYS A 74 -0.69 -2.46 -16.60
C LYS A 74 -0.80 -1.61 -15.34
N ILE A 75 0.15 -1.75 -14.42
CA ILE A 75 0.16 -0.95 -13.20
C ILE A 75 0.54 0.47 -13.61
N ASN A 76 -0.36 1.41 -13.32
CA ASN A 76 -0.12 2.82 -13.59
C ASN A 76 0.96 3.34 -12.63
N VAL A 77 2.09 3.78 -13.18
CA VAL A 77 3.16 4.41 -12.39
C VAL A 77 2.78 5.87 -12.18
N PRO A 78 2.59 6.32 -10.93
CA PRO A 78 2.17 7.69 -10.66
C PRO A 78 3.20 8.72 -11.14
N SER A 79 2.73 9.93 -11.42
CA SER A 79 3.56 11.08 -11.82
C SER A 79 4.22 11.77 -10.64
N GLU A 80 3.66 11.64 -9.44
CA GLU A 80 4.07 12.31 -8.21
C GLU A 80 4.07 11.33 -7.03
N TYR A 81 4.88 11.63 -6.01
CA TYR A 81 4.90 10.84 -4.78
C TYR A 81 3.76 11.26 -3.85
N ASN A 82 2.97 10.30 -3.37
CA ASN A 82 1.96 10.54 -2.35
C ASN A 82 2.09 9.51 -1.23
N VAL A 83 2.16 9.98 0.03
CA VAL A 83 2.28 9.11 1.22
C VAL A 83 1.02 8.26 1.40
N SER A 84 -0.16 8.81 1.05
CA SER A 84 -1.46 8.15 1.18
C SER A 84 -1.71 7.08 0.11
N ASP A 85 -0.88 7.02 -0.92
CA ASP A 85 -0.97 5.99 -1.94
C ASP A 85 -0.51 4.62 -1.42
N SER A 86 -0.91 3.56 -2.13
CA SER A 86 -0.44 2.21 -1.81
C SER A 86 1.08 2.12 -1.89
N VAL A 87 1.67 1.26 -1.04
CA VAL A 87 3.11 0.99 -1.03
C VAL A 87 3.61 0.63 -2.43
N ASP A 88 2.81 -0.10 -3.21
CA ASP A 88 3.12 -0.50 -4.58
C ASP A 88 3.35 0.72 -5.49
N LYS A 89 2.46 1.71 -5.46
CA LYS A 89 2.59 2.94 -6.25
C LYS A 89 3.80 3.76 -5.81
N ARG A 90 4.05 3.84 -4.50
CA ARG A 90 5.21 4.54 -3.93
C ARG A 90 6.54 3.89 -4.38
N ILE A 91 6.61 2.55 -4.35
CA ILE A 91 7.76 1.79 -4.88
C ILE A 91 7.95 2.06 -6.37
N LEU A 92 6.88 2.00 -7.17
CA LEU A 92 6.95 2.22 -8.62
C LEU A 92 7.42 3.64 -8.95
N PHE A 93 6.93 4.65 -8.22
CA PHE A 93 7.41 6.02 -8.34
C PHE A 93 8.91 6.11 -8.05
N VAL A 94 9.37 5.50 -6.95
CA VAL A 94 10.77 5.54 -6.56
C VAL A 94 11.66 4.83 -7.59
N ILE A 95 11.24 3.67 -8.09
CA ILE A 95 11.97 2.98 -9.17
C ILE A 95 11.99 3.82 -10.44
N LYS A 96 10.90 4.55 -10.76
CA LYS A 96 10.87 5.50 -11.90
C LYS A 96 11.90 6.61 -11.74
N THR A 97 11.96 7.21 -10.55
CA THR A 97 12.87 8.31 -10.23
C THR A 97 14.33 7.87 -10.21
N LEU A 98 14.62 6.68 -9.66
CA LEU A 98 15.96 6.09 -9.64
C LEU A 98 16.37 5.50 -11.00
N GLY A 99 15.39 5.17 -11.86
CA GLY A 99 15.57 4.39 -13.08
C GLY A 99 15.83 2.90 -12.82
N LYS A 100 16.80 2.60 -11.95
CA LYS A 100 17.08 1.26 -11.42
C LYS A 100 17.52 1.35 -9.96
N GLY A 101 17.01 0.48 -9.11
CA GLY A 101 17.38 0.47 -7.69
C GLY A 101 17.33 -0.90 -7.06
N ASN A 102 18.23 -1.17 -6.12
CA ASN A 102 18.13 -2.34 -5.25
C ASN A 102 17.12 -2.09 -4.11
N ARG A 103 16.79 -3.12 -3.33
CA ARG A 103 15.79 -3.02 -2.24
C ARG A 103 16.15 -1.91 -1.25
N ASP A 104 17.42 -1.82 -0.86
CA ASP A 104 17.89 -0.94 0.19
C ASP A 104 17.93 0.50 -0.32
N GLU A 105 18.37 0.73 -1.55
CA GLU A 105 18.31 2.03 -2.24
C GLU A 105 16.87 2.56 -2.37
N ILE A 106 15.91 1.70 -2.71
CA ILE A 106 14.50 2.07 -2.79
C ILE A 106 13.97 2.46 -1.41
N LEU A 107 14.34 1.70 -0.37
CA LEU A 107 13.95 2.01 1.00
C LEU A 107 14.55 3.32 1.48
N ASP A 108 15.84 3.53 1.25
CA ASP A 108 16.54 4.73 1.69
C ASP A 108 16.01 5.97 0.99
N GLU A 109 15.69 5.90 -0.30
CA GLU A 109 15.05 7.00 -1.03
C GLU A 109 13.68 7.34 -0.43
N ILE A 110 12.85 6.34 -0.09
CA ILE A 110 11.57 6.56 0.59
C ILE A 110 11.79 7.24 1.95
N LYS A 111 12.69 6.70 2.77
CA LYS A 111 12.96 7.20 4.12
C LYS A 111 13.51 8.62 4.11
N THR A 112 14.49 8.89 3.26
CA THR A 112 15.24 10.15 3.31
C THR A 112 14.52 11.29 2.63
N LYS A 113 13.84 11.04 1.49
CA LYS A 113 13.24 12.12 0.69
C LYS A 113 11.75 12.30 0.89
N TYR A 114 11.02 11.25 1.23
CA TYR A 114 9.55 11.28 1.20
C TYR A 114 8.89 11.05 2.57
N GLU A 115 9.43 10.15 3.38
CA GLU A 115 8.85 9.74 4.66
C GLU A 115 9.89 9.71 5.81
N PRO A 116 10.55 10.83 6.15
CA PRO A 116 11.60 10.86 7.19
C PRO A 116 11.09 10.62 8.62
N ASN A 117 9.78 10.69 8.85
CA ASN A 117 9.16 10.43 10.15
C ASN A 117 8.21 9.20 10.10
N GLY A 118 8.34 8.35 9.07
CA GLY A 118 7.47 7.19 8.87
C GLY A 118 7.79 6.00 9.78
N ASN A 119 6.91 4.99 9.79
CA ASN A 119 7.18 3.72 10.47
C ASN A 119 8.07 2.82 9.59
N PHE A 120 9.38 2.87 9.85
CA PHE A 120 10.39 2.22 9.01
C PHE A 120 10.35 0.70 9.04
N GLU A 121 10.06 0.09 10.19
CA GLU A 121 10.00 -1.37 10.34
C GLU A 121 8.88 -1.96 9.47
N ARG A 122 7.70 -1.33 9.52
CA ARG A 122 6.56 -1.73 8.68
C ARG A 122 6.84 -1.47 7.21
N LEU A 123 7.50 -0.36 6.88
CA LEU A 123 7.85 -0.03 5.51
C LEU A 123 8.82 -1.08 4.92
N GLU A 124 9.87 -1.47 5.64
CA GLU A 124 10.83 -2.47 5.17
C GLU A 124 10.17 -3.82 4.89
N ALA A 125 9.37 -4.33 5.83
CA ALA A 125 8.65 -5.58 5.66
C ALA A 125 7.72 -5.52 4.43
N ASN A 126 6.99 -4.41 4.28
CA ASN A 126 6.09 -4.21 3.15
C ASN A 126 6.85 -4.14 1.82
N VAL A 127 7.93 -3.36 1.72
CA VAL A 127 8.70 -3.21 0.47
C VAL A 127 9.23 -4.55 -0.01
N LYS A 128 9.74 -5.41 0.88
CA LYS A 128 10.23 -6.75 0.51
C LYS A 128 9.13 -7.63 -0.10
N VAL A 129 7.96 -7.67 0.55
CA VAL A 129 6.81 -8.45 0.06
C VAL A 129 6.30 -7.88 -1.25
N ARG A 130 6.19 -6.55 -1.34
CA ARG A 130 5.65 -5.85 -2.50
C ARG A 130 6.56 -5.90 -3.72
N LEU A 131 7.87 -5.80 -3.57
CA LEU A 131 8.81 -6.01 -4.70
C LEU A 131 8.65 -7.41 -5.31
N SER A 132 8.51 -8.44 -4.46
CA SER A 132 8.28 -9.81 -4.92
C SER A 132 6.94 -9.93 -5.66
N PHE A 133 5.90 -9.26 -5.17
CA PHE A 133 4.60 -9.21 -5.81
C PHE A 133 4.65 -8.48 -7.17
N LEU A 134 5.23 -7.28 -7.21
CA LEU A 134 5.37 -6.48 -8.43
C LEU A 134 6.18 -7.19 -9.52
N LEU A 135 7.22 -7.94 -9.13
CA LEU A 135 8.00 -8.78 -10.03
C LEU A 135 7.14 -9.90 -10.63
N LYS A 136 6.37 -10.60 -9.79
CA LYS A 136 5.44 -11.67 -10.25
C LYS A 136 4.33 -11.14 -11.15
N GLN A 137 3.86 -9.92 -10.91
CA GLN A 137 2.84 -9.26 -11.75
C GLN A 137 3.41 -8.68 -13.05
N GLY A 138 4.73 -8.71 -13.25
CA GLY A 138 5.38 -8.16 -14.45
C GLY A 138 5.38 -6.63 -14.51
N ALA A 139 5.14 -5.94 -13.40
CA ALA A 139 5.19 -4.47 -13.34
C ALA A 139 6.62 -3.93 -13.26
N ILE A 140 7.53 -4.74 -12.69
CA ILE A 140 8.95 -4.44 -12.60
C ILE A 140 9.76 -5.64 -13.11
N LYS A 141 10.95 -5.38 -13.62
CA LYS A 141 11.98 -6.38 -13.95
C LYS A 141 13.00 -6.43 -12.82
N GLY A 142 13.48 -7.63 -12.50
CA GLY A 142 14.55 -7.86 -11.53
C GLY A 142 15.76 -8.49 -12.21
N GLU A 143 16.90 -7.81 -12.15
CA GLU A 143 18.18 -8.29 -12.66
C GLU A 143 19.08 -8.67 -11.46
N LYS A 144 19.56 -9.92 -11.42
CA LYS A 144 20.46 -10.35 -10.34
C LYS A 144 21.86 -9.79 -10.58
N LYS A 145 22.35 -8.95 -9.67
CA LYS A 145 23.71 -8.40 -9.67
C LYS A 145 24.46 -8.84 -8.42
N GLY A 146 25.26 -9.90 -8.58
CA GLY A 146 26.01 -10.49 -7.48
C GLY A 146 25.10 -11.07 -6.39
N ARG A 147 25.11 -10.45 -5.20
CA ARG A 147 24.33 -10.88 -4.02
C ARG A 147 22.95 -10.21 -3.92
N PHE A 148 22.67 -9.23 -4.76
CA PHE A 148 21.44 -8.44 -4.69
C PHE A 148 20.67 -8.49 -6.01
N TYR A 149 19.41 -8.06 -5.96
CA TYR A 149 18.58 -7.85 -7.13
C TYR A 149 18.45 -6.35 -7.36
N GLN A 150 18.64 -5.94 -8.61
CA GLN A 150 18.36 -4.60 -9.08
C GLN A 150 17.02 -4.60 -9.80
N TYR A 151 16.13 -3.71 -9.40
CA TYR A 151 14.78 -3.60 -9.93
C TYR A 151 14.70 -2.40 -10.88
N SER A 152 13.96 -2.56 -11.98
CA SER A 152 13.64 -1.49 -12.93
C SER A 152 12.20 -1.62 -13.38
N LEU A 153 11.61 -0.55 -13.92
CA LEU A 153 10.31 -0.67 -14.58
C LEU A 153 10.40 -1.60 -15.81
N ASN A 154 9.30 -2.28 -16.12
CA ASN A 154 9.20 -3.17 -17.28
C ASN A 154 9.08 -2.39 -18.59
#